data_AF-A0A9D4VRU8-F1
#
_entry.id   AF-A0A9D4VRU8-F1
#
_cell.length_a   1.000
_cell.length_b   1.000
_cell.length_c   1.000
_cell.angle_alpha   90.00
_cell.angle_beta   90.00
_cell.angle_gamma   90.00
#
_symmetry.space_group_name_H-M   'P 1'
#
loop_
_entity.id
_entity.type
_entity.pdbx_description
1 polymer ?
#
loop_
_entity_poly.entity_id
_entity_poly.type
_entity_poly.pdbx_seq_one_letter_code
_entity_poly.pdbx_strand_id
1 'polypeptide(L)'
;MVYYILYFCFQYMNRIETNFKMIRFSFFVVIFLVSVTSSYTIKVVDVDAICKQTNDVSFCTNLLNSKPGGVGQDLVSLAQYTLDVVRSNTTNTIILIQRLIAQTGRDVEAQIPYKKCLTYFKDIIHTIHYFGDMLKIREYDEMFHSADRITSYIDYCLNGGGPDEPPYHGAKKCQCS
;
A
#
# COMPACT_ATOMS: atom_id res chain seq x y z
N MET A 1 -7.34 -4.80 -0.70
CA MET A 1 -6.23 -5.78 -0.85
C MET A 1 -4.90 -5.16 -1.29
N VAL A 2 -4.85 -4.31 -2.32
CA VAL A 2 -3.55 -3.71 -2.78
C VAL A 2 -2.81 -2.93 -1.69
N TYR A 3 -3.53 -2.30 -0.78
CA TYR A 3 -2.95 -1.52 0.32
C TYR A 3 -2.18 -2.36 1.35
N TYR A 4 -2.59 -3.62 1.54
CA TYR A 4 -1.83 -4.57 2.35
C TYR A 4 -0.51 -4.93 1.66
N ILE A 5 -0.49 -5.01 0.33
CA ILE A 5 0.75 -5.26 -0.41
C ILE A 5 1.71 -4.08 -0.22
N LEU A 6 1.23 -2.83 -0.28
CA LEU A 6 2.05 -1.67 0.06
C LEU A 6 2.58 -1.74 1.49
N TYR A 7 1.71 -2.03 2.46
CA TYR A 7 2.08 -2.19 3.87
C TYR A 7 3.20 -3.23 4.04
N PHE A 8 3.05 -4.42 3.47
CA PHE A 8 4.06 -5.48 3.59
C PHE A 8 5.31 -5.21 2.75
N CYS A 9 5.21 -4.56 1.59
CA CYS A 9 6.37 -4.09 0.83
C CYS A 9 7.19 -3.07 1.63
N PHE A 10 6.55 -2.10 2.28
CA PHE A 10 7.25 -1.11 3.11
C PHE A 10 7.81 -1.73 4.39
N GLN A 11 7.07 -2.63 5.03
CA GLN A 11 7.56 -3.39 6.18
C GLN A 11 8.78 -4.25 5.80
N TYR A 12 8.76 -4.89 4.63
CA TYR A 12 9.87 -5.69 4.12
C TYR A 12 11.08 -4.83 3.76
N MET A 13 10.86 -3.67 3.12
CA MET A 13 11.93 -2.70 2.84
C MET A 13 12.57 -2.16 4.13
N ASN A 14 11.77 -1.77 5.13
CA ASN A 14 12.27 -1.32 6.42
C ASN A 14 13.04 -2.44 7.15
N ARG A 15 12.53 -3.68 7.10
CA ARG A 15 13.25 -4.85 7.63
C ARG A 15 14.60 -5.06 6.93
N ILE A 16 14.70 -4.89 5.60
CA ILE A 16 15.99 -4.98 4.90
C ILE A 16 16.94 -3.85 5.32
N GLU A 17 16.44 -2.61 5.42
CA GLU A 17 17.26 -1.45 5.77
C GLU A 17 17.84 -1.55 7.18
N THR A 18 17.03 -1.92 8.16
CA THR A 18 17.45 -2.15 9.56
C THR A 18 18.48 -3.27 9.68
N ASN A 19 18.29 -4.38 8.94
CA ASN A 19 19.29 -5.45 8.86
C ASN A 19 20.61 -4.94 8.22
N PHE A 20 20.55 -4.11 7.17
CA PHE A 20 21.76 -3.55 6.55
C PHE A 20 22.51 -2.57 7.48
N LYS A 21 21.78 -1.76 8.26
CA LYS A 21 22.36 -0.87 9.30
C LYS A 21 23.08 -1.66 10.41
N MET A 22 22.52 -2.78 10.87
CA MET A 22 23.19 -3.63 11.87
C MET A 22 24.46 -4.31 11.34
N ILE A 23 24.50 -4.69 10.06
CA ILE A 23 25.68 -5.34 9.48
C ILE A 23 26.83 -4.31 9.28
N ARG A 24 26.53 -3.02 9.00
CA ARG A 24 27.54 -1.94 8.87
C ARG A 24 28.41 -1.74 10.13
N PHE A 25 27.89 -2.01 11.32
CA PHE A 25 28.67 -1.91 12.57
C PHE A 25 29.55 -3.13 12.87
N SER A 26 29.25 -4.29 12.28
CA SER A 26 30.01 -5.53 12.46
C SER A 26 31.08 -5.76 11.37
N PHE A 27 30.98 -5.05 10.24
CA PHE A 27 31.83 -5.25 9.06
C PHE A 27 33.31 -4.91 9.23
N PHE A 28 33.71 -4.07 10.20
CA PHE A 28 35.13 -3.71 10.37
C PHE A 28 36.02 -4.88 10.81
N VAL A 29 35.45 -5.97 11.35
CA VAL A 29 36.22 -7.12 11.85
C VAL A 29 36.23 -8.30 10.86
N VAL A 30 35.26 -8.39 9.94
CA VAL A 30 35.03 -9.58 9.10
C VAL A 30 35.65 -9.48 7.69
N ILE A 31 35.95 -8.26 7.20
CA ILE A 31 36.49 -8.02 5.85
C ILE A 31 37.85 -8.70 5.60
N PHE A 32 38.61 -9.01 6.65
CA PHE A 32 39.92 -9.67 6.50
C PHE A 32 39.85 -11.18 6.19
N LEU A 33 38.69 -11.85 6.33
CA LEU A 33 38.59 -13.31 6.29
C LEU A 33 37.86 -13.92 5.09
N VAL A 34 37.14 -13.16 4.26
CA VAL A 34 36.17 -13.73 3.28
C VAL A 34 36.49 -13.41 1.81
N SER A 35 37.77 -13.32 1.45
CA SER A 35 38.18 -13.04 0.06
C SER A 35 38.12 -14.24 -0.90
N VAL A 36 37.52 -15.37 -0.51
CA VAL A 36 37.49 -16.59 -1.33
C VAL A 36 36.09 -17.22 -1.33
N THR A 37 35.12 -16.56 -1.96
CA THR A 37 33.95 -17.12 -2.68
C THR A 37 32.91 -16.00 -2.87
N SER A 38 33.12 -15.10 -3.83
CA SER A 38 32.05 -14.18 -4.24
C SER A 38 31.35 -14.74 -5.48
N SER A 39 30.41 -15.65 -5.25
CA SER A 39 29.29 -15.82 -6.18
C SER A 39 28.29 -14.74 -5.79
N TYR A 40 28.23 -13.64 -6.53
CA TYR A 40 27.16 -12.65 -6.37
C TYR A 40 25.83 -13.34 -6.70
N THR A 41 25.17 -13.89 -5.69
CA THR A 41 23.76 -14.31 -5.81
C THR A 41 22.98 -13.04 -6.08
N ILE A 42 22.57 -12.89 -7.34
CA ILE A 42 21.68 -11.86 -7.79
C ILE A 42 20.38 -12.02 -7.00
N LYS A 43 20.16 -11.17 -5.99
CA LYS A 43 18.95 -11.22 -5.15
C LYS A 43 17.77 -10.72 -5.98
N VAL A 44 17.14 -11.64 -6.71
CA VAL A 44 15.81 -11.45 -7.30
C VAL A 44 14.84 -11.15 -6.16
N VAL A 45 13.90 -10.22 -6.40
CA VAL A 45 12.87 -9.93 -5.39
C VAL A 45 12.03 -11.18 -5.17
N ASP A 46 12.00 -11.66 -3.94
CA ASP A 46 11.24 -12.84 -3.53
C ASP A 46 9.77 -12.45 -3.30
N VAL A 47 8.97 -12.57 -4.37
CA VAL A 47 7.52 -12.31 -4.35
C VAL A 47 6.82 -13.20 -3.33
N ASP A 48 7.24 -14.45 -3.18
CA ASP A 48 6.62 -15.37 -2.24
C ASP A 48 6.87 -14.92 -0.80
N ALA A 49 8.07 -14.46 -0.47
CA ALA A 49 8.40 -13.92 0.85
C ALA A 49 7.59 -12.65 1.20
N ILE A 50 7.28 -11.83 0.20
CA ILE A 50 6.44 -10.63 0.37
C ILE A 50 4.97 -11.05 0.52
N CYS A 51 4.45 -11.85 -0.40
CA CYS A 51 3.04 -12.18 -0.47
C CYS A 51 2.55 -13.11 0.63
N LYS A 52 3.41 -13.98 1.18
CA LYS A 52 3.09 -14.82 2.35
C LYS A 52 2.73 -14.01 3.60
N GLN A 53 3.12 -12.74 3.68
CA GLN A 53 2.77 -11.89 4.81
C GLN A 53 1.38 -11.25 4.64
N THR A 54 0.80 -11.32 3.45
CA THR A 54 -0.49 -10.68 3.15
C THR A 54 -1.68 -11.58 3.48
N ASN A 55 -2.84 -10.97 3.77
CA ASN A 55 -4.10 -11.70 4.01
C ASN A 55 -4.65 -12.38 2.74
N ASP A 56 -4.24 -11.91 1.55
CA ASP A 56 -4.62 -12.52 0.26
C ASP A 56 -3.37 -12.73 -0.60
N VAL A 57 -2.75 -13.90 -0.39
CA VAL A 57 -1.53 -14.32 -1.07
C VAL A 57 -1.75 -14.38 -2.59
N SER A 58 -2.89 -14.92 -3.04
CA SER A 58 -3.19 -15.07 -4.48
C SER A 58 -3.28 -13.72 -5.16
N PHE A 59 -4.02 -12.79 -4.55
CA PHE A 59 -4.12 -11.42 -5.04
C PHE A 59 -2.75 -10.74 -5.09
N CYS A 60 -1.93 -10.90 -4.04
CA CYS A 60 -0.58 -10.33 -4.01
C CYS A 60 0.31 -10.89 -5.12
N THR A 61 0.39 -12.21 -5.23
CA THR A 61 1.23 -12.87 -6.23
C THR A 61 0.81 -12.48 -7.64
N ASN A 62 -0.49 -12.48 -7.92
CA ASN A 62 -1.02 -12.07 -9.22
C ASN A 62 -0.69 -10.61 -9.55
N LEU A 63 -0.85 -9.71 -8.58
CA LEU A 63 -0.52 -8.30 -8.79
C LEU A 63 0.96 -8.13 -9.09
N LEU A 64 1.85 -8.62 -8.23
CA LEU A 64 3.29 -8.39 -8.38
C LEU A 64 3.84 -9.05 -9.66
N ASN A 65 3.34 -10.23 -10.03
CA ASN A 65 3.71 -10.91 -11.26
C ASN A 65 3.15 -10.25 -12.53
N SER A 66 2.10 -9.43 -12.41
CA SER A 66 1.54 -8.69 -13.54
C SER A 66 2.33 -7.42 -13.91
N LYS A 67 3.41 -7.10 -13.17
CA LYS A 67 4.29 -5.97 -13.47
C LYS A 67 4.88 -6.11 -14.87
N PRO A 68 4.69 -5.11 -15.77
CA PRO A 68 5.35 -5.10 -17.07
C PRO A 68 6.88 -5.14 -16.94
N GLY A 69 7.52 -5.96 -17.77
CA GLY A 69 8.96 -6.23 -17.68
C GLY A 69 9.35 -7.18 -16.53
N GLY A 70 8.36 -7.79 -15.87
CA GLY A 70 8.57 -8.73 -14.76
C GLY A 70 8.93 -8.05 -13.44
N VAL A 71 9.03 -8.88 -12.41
CA VAL A 71 9.31 -8.47 -11.02
C VAL A 71 10.72 -7.85 -10.89
N GLY A 72 11.68 -8.31 -11.70
CA GLY A 72 13.05 -7.80 -11.67
C GLY A 72 13.77 -8.05 -10.34
N GLN A 73 14.85 -7.30 -10.10
CA GLN A 73 15.67 -7.39 -8.87
C GLN A 73 15.53 -6.16 -7.98
N ASP A 74 14.88 -5.10 -8.48
CA ASP A 74 14.78 -3.83 -7.77
C ASP A 74 13.44 -3.71 -7.04
N LEU A 75 13.50 -3.81 -5.72
CA LEU A 75 12.36 -3.66 -4.83
C LEU A 75 11.74 -2.26 -4.91
N VAL A 76 12.52 -1.23 -5.24
CA VAL A 76 12.00 0.14 -5.45
C VAL A 76 11.12 0.18 -6.68
N SER A 77 11.55 -0.40 -7.80
CA SER A 77 10.71 -0.51 -9.01
C SER A 77 9.41 -1.28 -8.76
N LEU A 78 9.44 -2.31 -7.92
CA LEU A 78 8.25 -3.09 -7.58
C LEU A 78 7.29 -2.32 -6.66
N ALA A 79 7.84 -1.58 -5.70
CA ALA A 79 7.07 -0.68 -4.85
C ALA A 79 6.43 0.45 -5.65
N GLN A 80 7.18 1.06 -6.58
CA GLN A 80 6.66 2.11 -7.48
C GLN A 80 5.52 1.58 -8.35
N TYR A 81 5.69 0.41 -8.95
CA TYR A 81 4.61 -0.24 -9.71
C TYR A 81 3.35 -0.45 -8.86
N THR A 82 3.51 -0.92 -7.63
CA THR A 82 2.39 -1.13 -6.70
C THR A 82 1.72 0.20 -6.36
N LEU A 83 2.49 1.26 -6.11
CA LEU A 83 1.97 2.61 -5.87
C LEU A 83 1.18 3.15 -7.08
N ASP A 84 1.66 2.90 -8.30
CA ASP A 84 0.97 3.35 -9.52
C ASP A 84 -0.37 2.65 -9.70
N VAL A 85 -0.44 1.34 -9.45
CA VAL A 85 -1.70 0.58 -9.48
C VAL A 85 -2.67 1.12 -8.42
N VAL A 86 -2.18 1.34 -7.20
CA VAL A 86 -2.99 1.91 -6.12
C VAL A 86 -3.52 3.30 -6.47
N ARG A 87 -2.64 4.17 -6.98
CA ARG A 87 -3.00 5.52 -7.42
C ARG A 87 -4.12 5.48 -8.46
N SER A 88 -3.98 4.64 -9.48
CA SER A 88 -4.98 4.47 -10.53
C SER A 88 -6.33 4.02 -9.96
N ASN A 89 -6.33 3.00 -9.10
CA ASN A 89 -7.54 2.49 -8.47
C ASN A 89 -8.22 3.54 -7.58
N THR A 90 -7.45 4.29 -6.79
CA THR A 90 -7.95 5.38 -5.95
C THR A 90 -8.57 6.48 -6.80
N THR A 91 -7.89 6.92 -7.86
CA THR A 91 -8.43 7.93 -8.80
C THR A 91 -9.74 7.47 -9.44
N ASN A 92 -9.81 6.23 -9.91
CA ASN A 92 -11.03 5.66 -10.49
C ASN A 92 -12.18 5.60 -9.47
N THR A 93 -11.86 5.26 -8.22
CA THR A 93 -12.86 5.24 -7.13
C THR A 93 -13.37 6.63 -6.80
N ILE A 94 -12.51 7.65 -6.76
CA ILE A 94 -12.91 9.06 -6.60
C ILE A 94 -13.90 9.47 -7.70
N ILE A 95 -13.59 9.14 -8.96
CA ILE A 95 -14.47 9.45 -10.11
C ILE A 95 -15.82 8.75 -9.95
N LEU A 96 -15.83 7.49 -9.53
CA LEU A 96 -17.07 6.75 -9.29
C LEU A 96 -17.91 7.39 -8.18
N ILE A 97 -17.30 7.73 -7.04
CA ILE A 97 -17.99 8.38 -5.91
C ILE A 97 -18.59 9.72 -6.37
N GLN A 98 -17.85 10.53 -7.14
CA GLN A 98 -18.36 11.79 -7.68
C GLN A 98 -19.59 11.58 -8.58
N ARG A 99 -19.59 10.53 -9.41
CA ARG A 99 -20.76 10.17 -10.23
C ARG A 99 -21.95 9.76 -9.37
N LEU A 100 -21.74 8.97 -8.31
CA LEU A 100 -22.81 8.57 -7.38
C LEU A 100 -23.42 9.77 -6.63
N ILE A 101 -22.59 10.76 -6.26
CA ILE A 101 -23.06 12.04 -5.68
C ILE A 101 -23.92 12.80 -6.70
N ALA A 102 -23.52 12.84 -7.96
CA ALA A 102 -24.31 13.51 -9.00
C ALA A 102 -25.65 12.79 -9.27
N GLN A 103 -25.65 11.46 -9.26
CA GLN A 103 -26.83 10.62 -9.51
C GLN A 103 -27.88 10.67 -8.39
N THR A 104 -27.46 10.94 -7.15
CA THR A 104 -28.38 11.11 -6.00
C THR A 104 -29.18 12.41 -6.07
N GLY A 105 -28.85 13.32 -6.99
CA GLY A 105 -29.69 14.47 -7.32
C GLY A 105 -29.80 15.49 -6.17
N ARG A 106 -31.02 15.69 -5.64
CA ARG A 106 -31.30 16.64 -4.54
C ARG A 106 -31.47 15.97 -3.18
N ASP A 107 -31.34 14.66 -3.10
CA ASP A 107 -31.41 13.94 -1.83
C ASP A 107 -30.10 14.16 -1.05
N VAL A 108 -30.12 15.14 -0.15
CA VAL A 108 -28.94 15.54 0.63
C VAL A 108 -28.52 14.41 1.57
N GLU A 109 -29.47 13.70 2.17
CA GLU A 109 -29.20 12.60 3.11
C GLU A 109 -28.54 11.42 2.37
N ALA A 110 -29.03 11.07 1.19
CA ALA A 110 -28.41 10.04 0.35
C ALA A 110 -26.99 10.41 -0.13
N GLN A 111 -26.64 11.70 -0.18
CA GLN A 111 -25.30 12.17 -0.56
C GLN A 111 -24.28 12.10 0.57
N ILE A 112 -24.70 12.16 1.84
CA ILE A 112 -23.80 12.21 3.00
C ILE A 112 -22.76 11.07 2.99
N PRO A 113 -23.13 9.78 2.87
CA PRO A 113 -22.14 8.71 2.90
C PRO A 113 -21.14 8.81 1.73
N TYR A 114 -21.59 9.19 0.53
CA TYR A 114 -20.70 9.36 -0.61
C TYR A 114 -19.76 10.55 -0.46
N LYS A 115 -20.22 11.68 0.08
CA LYS A 115 -19.37 12.84 0.37
C LYS A 115 -18.31 12.50 1.41
N LYS A 116 -18.68 11.71 2.43
CA LYS A 116 -17.75 11.22 3.45
C LYS A 116 -16.68 10.30 2.85
N CYS A 117 -17.09 9.31 2.06
CA CYS A 117 -16.16 8.49 1.28
C CYS A 117 -15.24 9.32 0.39
N LEU A 118 -15.77 10.35 -0.30
CA LEU A 118 -14.97 11.21 -1.15
C LEU A 118 -13.86 11.93 -0.38
N THR A 119 -14.13 12.40 0.84
CA THR A 119 -13.11 12.99 1.71
C THR A 119 -12.03 11.98 2.06
N TYR A 120 -12.40 10.78 2.50
CA TYR A 120 -11.43 9.72 2.81
C TYR A 120 -10.56 9.33 1.61
N PHE A 121 -11.14 9.18 0.43
CA PHE A 121 -10.36 8.83 -0.77
C PHE A 121 -9.45 9.97 -1.24
N LYS A 122 -9.80 11.24 -0.98
CA LYS A 122 -8.88 12.37 -1.18
C LYS A 122 -7.72 12.32 -0.20
N ASP A 123 -7.93 11.94 1.06
CA ASP A 123 -6.82 11.78 2.00
C ASP A 123 -5.93 10.60 1.60
N ILE A 124 -6.51 9.50 1.14
CA ILE A 124 -5.76 8.36 0.58
C ILE A 124 -4.87 8.81 -0.59
N ILE A 125 -5.36 9.64 -1.51
CA ILE A 125 -4.53 10.11 -2.64
C ILE A 125 -3.35 10.96 -2.19
N HIS A 126 -3.53 11.77 -1.13
CA HIS A 126 -2.44 12.54 -0.52
C HIS A 126 -1.40 11.61 0.13
N THR A 127 -1.85 10.59 0.85
CA THR A 127 -0.95 9.56 1.43
C THR A 127 -0.18 8.80 0.35
N ILE A 128 -0.81 8.46 -0.77
CA ILE A 128 -0.13 7.80 -1.90
C ILE A 128 0.93 8.71 -2.53
N HIS A 129 0.65 10.01 -2.69
CA HIS A 129 1.66 10.96 -3.18
C HIS A 129 2.84 11.06 -2.22
N TYR A 130 2.58 11.18 -0.92
CA TYR A 130 3.61 11.14 0.12
C TYR A 130 4.47 9.86 0.00
N PHE A 131 3.84 8.70 -0.24
CA PHE A 131 4.61 7.47 -0.46
C PHE A 131 5.51 7.51 -1.68
N GLY A 132 5.04 8.10 -2.77
CA GLY A 132 5.86 8.31 -3.96
C GLY A 132 7.09 9.16 -3.67
N ASP A 133 6.97 10.18 -2.81
CA ASP A 133 8.09 11.05 -2.46
C ASP A 133 9.08 10.37 -1.51
N MET A 134 8.58 9.65 -0.50
CA MET A 134 9.40 8.85 0.41
C MET A 134 10.17 7.73 -0.31
N LEU A 135 9.54 7.08 -1.31
CA LEU A 135 10.20 6.07 -2.13
C LEU A 135 11.37 6.64 -2.95
N LYS A 136 11.26 7.88 -3.45
CA LYS A 136 12.35 8.54 -4.21
C LYS A 136 13.58 8.80 -3.34
N ILE A 137 13.37 9.19 -2.09
CA ILE A 137 14.46 9.48 -1.13
C ILE A 137 14.90 8.24 -0.33
N ARG A 138 14.23 7.10 -0.53
CA ARG A 138 14.51 5.81 0.14
C ARG A 138 14.32 5.86 1.66
N GLU A 139 13.37 6.64 2.14
CA GLU A 139 13.00 6.71 3.56
C GLU A 139 11.69 5.96 3.79
N TYR A 140 11.70 4.85 4.53
CA TYR A 140 10.54 3.94 4.60
C TYR A 140 9.82 3.90 5.96
N ASP A 141 10.41 4.51 6.99
CA ASP A 141 9.95 4.36 8.38
C ASP A 141 8.52 4.85 8.61
N GLU A 142 8.18 6.01 8.05
CA GLU A 142 6.85 6.64 8.21
C GLU A 142 5.78 6.07 7.25
N MET A 143 6.21 5.33 6.21
CA MET A 143 5.30 4.78 5.21
C MET A 143 4.44 3.65 5.78
N PHE A 144 4.98 2.90 6.75
CA PHE A 144 4.29 1.82 7.43
C PHE A 144 3.07 2.31 8.21
N HIS A 145 3.25 3.31 9.08
CA HIS A 145 2.16 3.88 9.90
C HIS A 145 1.08 4.53 9.03
N SER A 146 1.49 5.13 7.94
CA SER A 146 0.58 5.78 6.98
C SER A 146 -0.20 4.77 6.13
N ALA A 147 0.29 3.54 5.94
CA ALA A 147 -0.41 2.52 5.14
C ALA A 147 -1.62 1.96 5.90
N ASP A 148 -1.53 1.88 7.24
CA ASP A 148 -2.65 1.49 8.10
C ASP A 148 -3.82 2.48 7.98
N ARG A 149 -3.52 3.78 7.90
CA ARG A 149 -4.54 4.83 7.69
C ARG A 149 -5.37 4.61 6.42
N ILE A 150 -4.75 4.10 5.34
CA ILE A 150 -5.48 3.84 4.09
C ILE A 150 -6.53 2.74 4.30
N THR A 151 -6.16 1.67 5.01
CA THR A 151 -7.10 0.58 5.34
C THR A 151 -8.26 1.11 6.18
N SER A 152 -7.99 1.90 7.21
CA SER A 152 -9.02 2.50 8.07
C SER A 152 -9.96 3.43 7.29
N TYR A 153 -9.45 4.26 6.39
CA TYR A 153 -10.26 5.15 5.57
C TYR A 153 -11.19 4.40 4.59
N ILE A 154 -10.74 3.26 4.06
CA ILE A 154 -11.58 2.38 3.25
C ILE A 154 -12.66 1.75 4.12
N ASP A 155 -12.30 1.26 5.30
CA ASP A 155 -13.24 0.66 6.24
C ASP A 155 -14.33 1.65 6.67
N TYR A 156 -13.95 2.88 7.04
CA TYR A 156 -14.90 3.95 7.39
C TYR A 156 -15.82 4.34 6.25
N CYS A 157 -15.36 4.25 5.00
CA CYS A 157 -16.21 4.47 3.84
C CYS A 157 -17.23 3.33 3.65
N LEU A 158 -16.81 2.07 3.84
CA LEU A 158 -17.67 0.90 3.61
C LEU A 158 -18.66 0.65 4.75
N ASN A 159 -18.20 0.79 5.99
CA ASN A 159 -18.90 0.34 7.19
C ASN A 159 -19.45 1.50 8.04
N GLY A 160 -19.07 2.74 7.74
CA GLY A 160 -19.34 3.89 8.61
C GLY A 160 -18.47 3.87 9.88
N GLY A 161 -18.58 4.91 10.73
CA GLY A 161 -17.83 4.96 11.99
C GLY A 161 -16.41 5.52 11.86
N GLY A 162 -16.29 6.76 11.35
CA GLY A 162 -15.05 7.52 11.47
C GLY A 162 -14.66 7.74 12.94
N PRO A 163 -13.47 8.30 13.22
CA PRO A 163 -12.94 8.45 14.58
C PRO A 163 -13.86 9.22 15.56
N ASP A 164 -14.83 9.99 15.04
CA ASP A 164 -15.73 10.84 15.82
C ASP A 164 -17.22 10.41 15.77
N GLU A 165 -17.56 9.21 15.26
CA GLU A 165 -18.97 8.80 15.10
C GLU A 165 -19.36 7.52 15.86
N PRO A 166 -20.54 7.47 16.50
CA PRO A 166 -21.11 6.22 17.02
C PRO A 166 -21.50 5.27 15.87
N PRO A 167 -21.56 3.94 16.12
CA PRO A 167 -21.82 2.93 15.09
C PRO A 167 -23.13 3.19 14.34
N TYR A 168 -23.09 3.17 13.01
CA TYR A 168 -24.26 3.41 12.18
C TYR A 168 -25.21 2.20 12.21
N HIS A 169 -26.40 2.36 12.81
CA HIS A 169 -27.40 1.29 12.96
C HIS A 169 -28.16 0.90 11.66
N GLY A 170 -27.64 1.25 10.47
CA GLY A 170 -28.43 1.23 9.23
C GLY A 170 -27.77 0.61 7.99
N ALA A 171 -26.64 -0.08 8.10
CA ALA A 171 -25.94 -0.62 6.93
C ALA A 171 -26.72 -1.79 6.27
N LYS A 172 -27.64 -1.47 5.35
CA LYS A 172 -28.01 -2.41 4.28
C LYS A 172 -26.78 -2.56 3.38
N LYS A 173 -26.21 -3.77 3.39
CA LYS A 173 -25.06 -4.21 2.58
C LYS A 173 -25.07 -3.60 1.18
N CYS A 174 -24.05 -2.78 0.87
CA CYS A 174 -23.67 -2.52 -0.51
C CYS A 174 -23.12 -3.83 -1.10
N GLN A 175 -23.96 -4.55 -1.84
CA GLN A 175 -23.58 -5.75 -2.56
C GLN A 175 -23.16 -5.35 -3.97
N CYS A 176 -21.85 -5.33 -4.23
CA CYS A 176 -21.33 -5.18 -5.59
C CYS A 176 -21.46 -6.54 -6.29
N SER A 177 -22.31 -6.59 -7.32
CA SER A 177 -22.37 -7.62 -8.36
C SER A 177 -21.24 -7.47 -9.36
#